data_AF-R5MHS1-F1
#
_entry.id   AF-R5MHS1-F1
#
_cell.length_a   1.000
_cell.length_b   1.000
_cell.length_c   1.000
_cell.angle_alpha   90.00
_cell.angle_beta   90.00
_cell.angle_gamma   90.00
#
_symmetry.space_group_name_H-M   'P 1'
#
loop_
_entity.id
_entity.type
_entity.pdbx_description
1 polymer ?
#
loop_
_entity_poly.entity_id
_entity_poly.type
_entity_poly.pdbx_seq_one_letter_code
_entity_poly.pdbx_strand_id
1 'polypeptide(L)'
;MKKLLSIALAAAMLAAVSVPSFAADKTLTSDHTSDTAKVITSTKTGPDGPEATSYTVTFPAETTIYWGVESTDFTYNVKCQLKSNDRLNVTVAKEDGTTDLKAIASGNTATLPFSVAGTTAYTSASAVVADEAVNAAVNIASADWAKVPVDEYEGNLTLTVSIAPATI
;
A
#
# COMPACT_ATOMS: atom_id res chain seq x y z
N MET A 1 38.81 -50.54 -34.78
CA MET A 1 37.72 -50.62 -35.78
C MET A 1 36.54 -49.81 -35.28
N LYS A 2 36.11 -48.85 -36.11
CA LYS A 2 34.73 -48.38 -36.35
C LYS A 2 33.90 -47.83 -35.16
N LYS A 3 33.80 -46.50 -35.18
CA LYS A 3 32.69 -45.68 -34.72
C LYS A 3 31.34 -46.29 -35.11
N LEU A 4 30.36 -46.25 -34.22
CA LEU A 4 28.91 -46.43 -34.42
C LEU A 4 28.36 -46.44 -32.96
N LEU A 5 27.48 -45.60 -32.44
CA LEU A 5 26.30 -44.90 -32.94
C LEU A 5 26.05 -43.70 -31.99
N SER A 6 25.91 -42.50 -32.54
CA SER A 6 25.01 -41.50 -31.97
C SER A 6 23.59 -41.89 -32.36
N ILE A 7 22.65 -42.01 -31.42
CA ILE A 7 21.27 -41.54 -31.61
C ILE A 7 20.47 -41.75 -30.34
N ALA A 8 19.59 -40.78 -30.11
CA ALA A 8 18.39 -40.86 -29.28
C ALA A 8 18.64 -40.98 -27.77
N LEU A 9 17.87 -40.38 -26.88
CA LEU A 9 16.68 -39.55 -26.97
C LEU A 9 16.30 -39.41 -25.50
N ALA A 10 16.06 -38.19 -25.06
CA ALA A 10 15.17 -37.81 -23.96
C ALA A 10 15.20 -38.58 -22.62
N ALA A 11 15.28 -37.76 -21.57
CA ALA A 11 14.56 -37.93 -20.30
C ALA A 11 15.04 -39.04 -19.33
N ALA A 12 15.84 -38.62 -18.36
CA ALA A 12 15.71 -39.01 -16.95
C ALA A 12 16.53 -37.98 -16.14
N MET A 13 15.87 -36.98 -15.52
CA MET A 13 15.55 -37.01 -14.08
C MET A 13 16.79 -37.32 -13.23
N LEU A 14 17.24 -36.34 -12.43
CA LEU A 14 17.21 -36.42 -10.95
C LEU A 14 18.37 -35.64 -10.31
N ALA A 15 17.99 -34.53 -9.65
CA ALA A 15 18.54 -34.00 -8.40
C ALA A 15 20.01 -33.54 -8.31
N ALA A 16 20.22 -32.68 -7.30
CA ALA A 16 21.49 -32.31 -6.67
C ALA A 16 22.21 -31.13 -7.35
N VAL A 17 22.44 -29.97 -6.73
CA VAL A 17 22.22 -29.51 -5.35
C VAL A 17 22.06 -27.98 -5.45
N SER A 18 20.95 -27.44 -4.96
CA SER A 18 20.88 -26.05 -4.55
C SER A 18 21.93 -25.87 -3.45
N VAL A 19 23.09 -25.30 -3.79
CA VAL A 19 24.15 -25.04 -2.82
C VAL A 19 23.56 -24.12 -1.75
N PRO A 20 23.38 -24.56 -0.50
CA PRO A 20 23.22 -23.60 0.57
C PRO A 20 24.57 -22.88 0.61
N SER A 21 24.56 -21.56 0.38
CA SER A 21 25.70 -20.73 0.73
C SER A 21 25.86 -20.79 2.25
N PHE A 22 26.46 -21.86 2.76
CA PHE A 22 26.98 -21.91 4.10
C PHE A 22 28.07 -20.85 4.18
N ALA A 23 27.85 -19.83 5.01
CA ALA A 23 28.96 -19.05 5.52
C ALA A 23 29.99 -20.02 6.10
N ALA A 24 31.29 -19.79 5.87
CA ALA A 24 32.33 -20.63 6.43
C ALA A 24 32.17 -20.69 7.96
N ASP A 25 32.03 -21.90 8.51
CA ASP A 25 31.95 -22.12 9.94
C ASP A 25 33.24 -21.62 10.60
N LYS A 26 33.09 -20.83 11.66
CA LYS A 26 34.21 -20.29 12.44
C LYS A 26 34.39 -21.13 13.69
N THR A 27 35.55 -21.78 13.80
CA THR A 27 35.87 -22.70 14.90
C THR A 27 36.75 -21.99 15.92
N LEU A 28 36.30 -21.92 17.17
CA LEU A 28 37.09 -21.44 18.31
C LEU A 28 38.02 -22.56 18.81
N THR A 29 39.30 -22.26 19.00
CA THR A 29 40.32 -23.14 19.56
C THR A 29 40.76 -22.65 20.94
N SER A 30 41.49 -23.44 21.73
CA SER A 30 41.87 -23.07 23.11
C SER A 30 42.73 -21.78 23.22
N ASP A 31 43.33 -21.33 22.12
CA ASP A 31 44.10 -20.10 21.96
C ASP A 31 43.27 -18.90 21.43
N HIS A 32 41.99 -19.10 21.09
CA HIS A 32 41.04 -18.07 20.65
C HIS A 32 39.74 -18.17 21.47
N THR A 33 39.57 -17.29 22.45
CA THR A 33 38.47 -17.37 23.44
C THR A 33 37.19 -16.63 23.02
N SER A 34 37.22 -15.87 21.93
CA SER A 34 36.05 -15.15 21.41
C SER A 34 36.19 -14.87 19.92
N ASP A 35 35.09 -14.97 19.19
CA ASP A 35 34.98 -14.59 17.78
C ASP A 35 33.59 -14.01 17.50
N THR A 36 33.46 -13.21 16.45
CA THR A 36 32.22 -12.55 16.04
C THR A 36 31.64 -13.20 14.79
N ALA A 37 30.41 -13.69 14.88
CA ALA A 37 29.63 -14.17 13.73
C ALA A 37 28.75 -13.04 13.17
N LYS A 38 28.67 -12.94 11.83
CA LYS A 38 27.77 -12.00 11.15
C LYS A 38 26.43 -12.68 10.91
N VAL A 39 25.38 -12.22 11.59
CA VAL A 39 24.00 -12.65 11.33
C VAL A 39 23.45 -11.80 10.17
N ILE A 40 23.14 -12.43 9.05
CA ILE A 40 22.49 -11.79 7.90
C ILE A 40 21.11 -12.44 7.76
N THR A 41 20.06 -11.64 7.82
CA THR A 41 18.68 -12.07 7.51
C THR A 41 18.23 -11.45 6.19
N SER A 42 17.50 -12.22 5.38
CA SER A 42 16.88 -11.77 4.14
C SER A 42 15.39 -11.64 4.37
N THR A 43 14.77 -10.55 3.92
CA THR A 43 13.31 -10.34 3.97
C THR A 43 12.57 -11.03 2.81
N LYS A 44 13.21 -12.00 2.14
CA LYS A 44 12.55 -12.90 1.19
C LYS A 44 12.05 -14.14 1.94
N THR A 45 10.87 -14.65 1.58
CA THR A 45 10.34 -15.93 2.08
C THR A 45 11.07 -17.13 1.46
N GLY A 46 12.40 -17.18 1.60
CA GLY A 46 13.31 -18.17 1.01
C GLY A 46 14.33 -17.57 0.03
N PRO A 47 15.29 -18.37 -0.50
CA PRO A 47 16.31 -17.92 -1.45
C PRO A 47 15.71 -17.29 -2.72
N ASP A 48 14.57 -17.83 -3.15
CA ASP A 48 13.77 -17.40 -4.30
C ASP A 48 12.36 -16.93 -3.88
N GLY A 49 12.14 -16.69 -2.58
CA GLY A 49 10.84 -16.25 -2.08
C GLY A 49 10.48 -14.85 -2.58
N PRO A 50 9.18 -14.53 -2.72
CA PRO A 50 8.77 -13.18 -3.05
C PRO A 50 9.33 -12.18 -2.01
N GLU A 51 9.63 -10.97 -2.46
CA GLU A 51 9.98 -9.88 -1.55
C GLU A 51 8.83 -9.70 -0.55
N ALA A 52 9.12 -9.65 0.76
CA ALA A 52 8.08 -9.43 1.78
C ALA A 52 7.47 -8.01 1.77
N THR A 53 7.65 -7.25 0.69
CA THR A 53 7.07 -5.92 0.53
C THR A 53 5.56 -6.04 0.47
N SER A 54 4.86 -5.36 1.39
CA SER A 54 3.41 -5.38 1.47
C SER A 54 2.89 -4.05 2.00
N TYR A 55 1.69 -3.67 1.58
CA TYR A 55 0.96 -2.55 2.14
C TYR A 55 -0.54 -2.85 2.20
N THR A 56 -1.23 -2.18 3.10
CA THR A 56 -2.69 -2.22 3.23
C THR A 56 -3.14 -0.82 3.58
N VAL A 57 -4.06 -0.29 2.79
CA VAL A 57 -4.74 0.98 3.06
C VAL A 57 -6.23 0.66 3.17
N THR A 58 -6.83 0.94 4.32
CA THR A 58 -8.24 0.64 4.61
C THR A 58 -9.00 1.95 4.73
N PHE A 59 -10.02 2.14 3.90
CA PHE A 59 -10.89 3.31 3.89
C PHE A 59 -12.32 2.91 4.28
N PRO A 60 -13.13 3.83 4.86
CA PRO A 60 -14.52 3.56 5.15
C PRO A 60 -15.32 3.44 3.85
N ALA A 61 -16.21 2.44 3.76
CA ALA A 61 -17.00 2.21 2.56
C ALA A 61 -17.92 3.40 2.21
N GLU A 62 -18.48 4.05 3.24
CA GLU A 62 -19.37 5.19 3.10
C GLU A 62 -19.07 6.22 4.20
N THR A 63 -19.30 7.50 3.91
CA THR A 63 -19.25 8.59 4.89
C THR A 63 -20.55 9.38 4.81
N THR A 64 -21.38 9.27 5.84
CA THR A 64 -22.66 9.98 5.88
C THR A 64 -22.46 11.42 6.36
N ILE A 65 -22.88 12.38 5.54
CA ILE A 65 -22.84 13.80 5.86
C ILE A 65 -24.27 14.25 6.18
N TYR A 66 -24.48 14.72 7.41
CA TYR A 66 -25.79 15.24 7.81
C TYR A 66 -26.04 16.64 7.23
N TRP A 67 -27.31 16.93 6.96
CA TRP A 67 -27.72 18.21 6.39
C TRP A 67 -27.22 19.40 7.22
N GLY A 68 -26.61 20.38 6.54
CA GLY A 68 -26.11 21.62 7.16
C GLY A 68 -24.80 21.48 7.92
N VAL A 69 -24.16 20.30 7.91
CA VAL A 69 -22.83 20.10 8.52
C VAL A 69 -21.76 20.61 7.55
N GLU A 70 -20.85 21.46 8.04
CA GLU A 70 -19.82 22.07 7.21
C GLU A 70 -18.56 21.21 7.02
N SER A 71 -18.30 20.30 7.96
CA SER A 71 -17.12 19.41 7.97
C SER A 71 -17.50 18.06 8.57
N THR A 72 -17.21 16.98 7.84
CA THR A 72 -17.40 15.61 8.30
C THR A 72 -16.07 14.87 8.22
N ASP A 73 -15.54 14.49 9.38
CA ASP A 73 -14.29 13.76 9.47
C ASP A 73 -14.47 12.28 9.14
N PHE A 74 -13.49 11.71 8.46
CA PHE A 74 -13.35 10.27 8.27
C PHE A 74 -11.89 9.85 8.47
N THR A 75 -11.68 8.57 8.72
CA THR A 75 -10.36 8.02 9.02
C THR A 75 -10.05 6.89 8.06
N TYR A 76 -8.85 6.87 7.51
CA TYR A 76 -8.30 5.72 6.80
C TYR A 76 -7.06 5.20 7.53
N ASN A 77 -6.85 3.89 7.49
CA ASN A 77 -5.73 3.23 8.15
C ASN A 77 -4.66 2.85 7.13
N VAL A 78 -3.40 3.07 7.48
CA VAL A 78 -2.24 2.74 6.66
C VAL A 78 -1.36 1.75 7.40
N LYS A 79 -0.98 0.67 6.70
CA LYS A 79 -0.01 -0.31 7.17
C LYS A 79 0.93 -0.65 6.04
N CYS A 80 2.24 -0.66 6.28
CA CYS A 80 3.21 -1.04 5.26
C CYS A 80 4.47 -1.70 5.83
N GLN A 81 5.06 -2.55 5.01
CA GLN A 81 6.38 -3.15 5.16
C GLN A 81 7.05 -3.00 3.79
N LEU A 82 7.88 -1.99 3.62
CA LEU A 82 8.52 -1.64 2.35
C LEU A 82 10.03 -1.90 2.39
N LYS A 83 10.69 -1.80 1.24
CA LYS A 83 12.16 -1.82 1.20
C LYS A 83 12.74 -0.64 1.97
N SER A 84 13.96 -0.81 2.46
CA SER A 84 14.67 0.29 3.14
C SER A 84 14.71 1.53 2.26
N ASN A 85 14.44 2.69 2.85
CA ASN A 85 14.29 4.00 2.22
C ASN A 85 13.04 4.21 1.33
N ASP A 86 12.21 3.22 1.05
CA ASP A 86 10.93 3.46 0.38
C ASP A 86 9.91 4.07 1.36
N ARG A 87 8.95 4.82 0.81
CA ARG A 87 7.81 5.43 1.50
C ARG A 87 6.51 5.15 0.76
N LEU A 88 5.45 4.92 1.54
CA LEU A 88 4.10 4.82 1.02
C LEU A 88 3.51 6.23 0.93
N ASN A 89 3.02 6.59 -0.24
CA ASN A 89 2.29 7.82 -0.47
C ASN A 89 0.82 7.48 -0.71
N VAL A 90 -0.08 8.16 -0.01
CA VAL A 90 -1.52 8.04 -0.17
C VAL A 90 -2.07 9.42 -0.45
N THR A 91 -2.84 9.56 -1.52
CA THR A 91 -3.55 10.81 -1.83
C THR A 91 -5.04 10.54 -1.88
N VAL A 92 -5.81 11.43 -1.27
CA VAL A 92 -7.28 11.40 -1.25
C VAL A 92 -7.78 12.60 -2.03
N ALA A 93 -8.59 12.35 -3.06
CA ALA A 93 -9.16 13.38 -3.90
C ALA A 93 -10.62 13.02 -4.25
N LYS A 94 -11.33 13.96 -4.87
CA LYS A 94 -12.57 13.63 -5.56
C LYS A 94 -12.30 12.64 -6.68
N GLU A 95 -13.29 11.80 -6.99
CA GLU A 95 -13.23 10.99 -8.21
C GLU A 95 -13.14 11.88 -9.46
N ASP A 96 -12.30 11.47 -10.41
CA ASP A 96 -12.08 12.19 -11.66
C ASP A 96 -13.40 12.27 -12.46
N GLY A 97 -13.77 13.49 -12.87
CA GLY A 97 -15.07 13.76 -13.51
C GLY A 97 -16.26 13.99 -12.55
N THR A 98 -16.08 13.82 -11.24
CA THR A 98 -17.09 14.12 -10.22
C THR A 98 -16.74 15.44 -9.53
N THR A 99 -17.33 16.54 -10.01
CA THR A 99 -17.07 17.87 -9.43
C THR A 99 -17.82 18.10 -8.12
N ASP A 100 -19.03 17.55 -7.96
CA ASP A 100 -19.94 17.79 -6.84
C ASP A 100 -20.74 16.53 -6.49
N LEU A 101 -21.35 16.49 -5.29
CA LEU A 101 -22.34 15.45 -4.96
C LEU A 101 -23.59 15.66 -5.83
N LYS A 102 -24.23 14.58 -6.28
CA LYS A 102 -25.41 14.63 -7.15
C LYS A 102 -26.62 14.10 -6.41
N ALA A 103 -27.76 14.76 -6.57
CA ALA A 103 -29.02 14.27 -6.03
C ALA A 103 -29.36 12.88 -6.60
N ILE A 104 -29.82 11.97 -5.75
CA ILE A 104 -30.16 10.59 -6.12
C ILE A 104 -31.62 10.51 -6.60
N ALA A 105 -32.49 11.38 -6.09
CA ALA A 105 -33.91 11.37 -6.42
C ALA A 105 -34.16 11.66 -7.91
N SER A 106 -34.97 10.81 -8.55
CA SER A 106 -35.32 10.95 -9.96
C SER A 106 -36.01 12.29 -10.24
N GLY A 107 -35.46 13.06 -11.19
CA GLY A 107 -35.94 14.39 -11.56
C GLY A 107 -35.28 15.54 -10.79
N ASN A 108 -34.54 15.26 -9.72
CA ASN A 108 -33.67 16.25 -9.09
C ASN A 108 -32.29 16.23 -9.76
N THR A 109 -31.87 17.38 -10.29
CA THR A 109 -30.56 17.54 -10.97
C THR A 109 -29.63 18.45 -10.18
N ALA A 110 -29.99 18.80 -8.94
CA ALA A 110 -29.17 19.61 -8.06
C ALA A 110 -27.82 18.93 -7.80
N THR A 111 -26.78 19.76 -7.76
CA THR A 111 -25.45 19.35 -7.32
C THR A 111 -25.06 20.11 -6.07
N LEU A 112 -24.39 19.43 -5.15
CA LEU A 112 -23.90 20.01 -3.90
C LEU A 112 -22.37 20.00 -3.91
N PRO A 113 -21.74 21.17 -4.06
CA PRO A 113 -20.28 21.28 -4.02
C PRO A 113 -19.72 20.82 -2.68
N PHE A 114 -18.68 19.99 -2.75
CA PHE A 114 -17.91 19.59 -1.59
C PHE A 114 -16.41 19.76 -1.85
N SER A 115 -15.59 19.62 -0.83
CA SER A 115 -14.13 19.60 -0.94
C SER A 115 -13.56 18.56 0.01
N VAL A 116 -12.36 18.06 -0.27
CA VAL A 116 -11.64 17.16 0.63
C VAL A 116 -10.63 17.99 1.41
N ALA A 117 -10.62 17.83 2.73
CA ALA A 117 -9.77 18.55 3.67
C ALA A 117 -9.05 17.57 4.61
N GLY A 118 -8.31 18.11 5.58
CA GLY A 118 -7.44 17.32 6.46
C GLY A 118 -6.22 16.80 5.72
N THR A 119 -5.84 15.55 5.98
CA THR A 119 -4.65 14.94 5.37
C THR A 119 -4.99 14.33 4.01
N THR A 120 -5.01 15.17 2.98
CA THR A 120 -5.29 14.77 1.59
C THR A 120 -4.07 14.19 0.88
N ALA A 121 -2.87 14.42 1.42
CA ALA A 121 -1.64 13.78 0.98
C ALA A 121 -0.88 13.29 2.23
N TYR A 122 -0.69 11.98 2.32
CA TYR A 122 0.07 11.30 3.35
C TYR A 122 1.31 10.68 2.75
N THR A 123 2.45 10.86 3.42
CA THR A 123 3.69 10.12 3.14
C THR A 123 4.12 9.46 4.43
N SER A 124 4.35 8.14 4.39
CA SER A 124 4.78 7.42 5.59
C SER A 124 6.09 7.99 6.14
N ALA A 125 6.24 8.05 7.46
CA ALA A 125 7.49 8.49 8.07
C ALA A 125 8.61 7.43 7.94
N SER A 126 8.23 6.18 7.76
CA SER A 126 9.10 5.00 7.71
C SER A 126 8.69 4.04 6.59
N ALA A 127 9.61 3.15 6.20
CA ALA A 127 9.31 2.01 5.34
C ALA A 127 8.40 0.99 6.04
N VAL A 128 8.34 1.06 7.38
CA VAL A 128 7.53 0.20 8.22
C VAL A 128 6.52 1.04 8.99
N VAL A 129 5.23 0.77 8.75
CA VAL A 129 4.10 1.34 9.49
C VAL A 129 3.24 0.18 9.96
N ALA A 130 3.03 0.07 11.28
CA ALA A 130 2.35 -1.07 11.88
C ALA A 130 0.82 -1.03 11.68
N ASP A 131 0.24 0.14 11.94
CA ASP A 131 -1.16 0.53 11.69
C ASP A 131 -1.28 2.00 12.13
N GLU A 132 -1.41 2.93 11.18
CA GLU A 132 -1.51 4.36 11.44
C GLU A 132 -2.85 4.89 10.95
N ALA A 133 -3.61 5.50 11.85
CA ALA A 133 -4.85 6.18 11.52
C ALA A 133 -4.56 7.58 10.98
N VAL A 134 -5.09 7.89 9.81
CA VAL A 134 -4.93 9.18 9.14
C VAL A 134 -6.31 9.83 8.96
N ASN A 135 -6.43 11.06 9.46
CA ASN A 135 -7.68 11.82 9.41
C ASN A 135 -7.75 12.70 8.17
N ALA A 136 -8.87 12.57 7.45
CA ALA A 136 -9.28 13.46 6.38
C ALA A 136 -10.73 13.89 6.61
N ALA A 137 -11.20 14.86 5.86
CA ALA A 137 -12.54 15.39 6.02
C ALA A 137 -13.19 15.69 4.67
N VAL A 138 -14.51 15.65 4.64
CA VAL A 138 -15.33 16.21 3.56
C VAL A 138 -15.99 17.48 4.06
N ASN A 139 -15.79 18.58 3.32
CA ASN A 139 -16.32 19.88 3.67
C ASN A 139 -17.34 20.35 2.63
N ILE A 140 -18.45 20.91 3.11
CA ILE A 140 -19.51 21.52 2.31
C ILE A 140 -19.77 22.91 2.88
N ALA A 141 -19.73 23.95 2.06
CA ALA A 141 -19.88 25.30 2.58
C ALA A 141 -21.32 25.53 3.08
N SER A 142 -21.47 26.25 4.20
CA SER A 142 -22.78 26.66 4.74
C SER A 142 -23.71 27.26 3.68
N ALA A 143 -23.15 28.09 2.80
CA ALA A 143 -23.88 28.77 1.74
C ALA A 143 -24.36 27.83 0.63
N ASP A 144 -23.75 26.65 0.46
CA ASP A 144 -24.12 25.71 -0.60
C ASP A 144 -25.31 24.85 -0.18
N TRP A 145 -25.43 24.52 1.12
CA TRP A 145 -26.64 23.90 1.69
C TRP A 145 -27.90 24.72 1.42
N ALA A 146 -27.81 26.05 1.44
CA ALA A 146 -28.95 26.94 1.19
C ALA A 146 -29.36 27.05 -0.29
N LYS A 147 -28.56 26.50 -1.22
CA LYS A 147 -28.80 26.58 -2.67
C LYS A 147 -29.48 25.34 -3.24
N VAL A 148 -29.61 24.28 -2.45
CA VAL A 148 -30.13 22.99 -2.89
C VAL A 148 -31.30 22.54 -2.00
N PRO A 149 -32.23 21.71 -2.51
CA PRO A 149 -33.28 21.12 -1.67
C PRO A 149 -32.71 20.08 -0.71
N VAL A 150 -33.42 19.84 0.40
CA VAL A 150 -33.12 18.72 1.31
C VAL A 150 -33.44 17.42 0.57
N ASP A 151 -32.42 16.63 0.27
CA ASP A 151 -32.50 15.38 -0.49
C ASP A 151 -31.27 14.50 -0.18
N GLU A 152 -31.23 13.29 -0.70
CA GLU A 152 -30.04 12.44 -0.67
C GLU A 152 -29.11 12.79 -1.84
N TYR A 153 -27.81 12.94 -1.53
CA TYR A 153 -26.77 13.27 -2.48
C TYR A 153 -25.64 12.26 -2.38
N GLU A 154 -25.12 11.80 -3.51
CA GLU A 154 -24.00 10.86 -3.59
C GLU A 154 -22.83 11.42 -4.41
N GLY A 155 -21.64 10.94 -4.09
CA GLY A 155 -20.42 11.22 -4.82
C GLY A 155 -19.29 10.36 -4.28
N ASN A 156 -18.24 10.20 -5.08
CA ASN A 156 -17.14 9.31 -4.76
C ASN A 156 -15.84 10.06 -4.49
N LEU A 157 -15.01 9.44 -3.65
CA LEU A 157 -13.62 9.81 -3.45
C LEU A 157 -12.72 8.78 -4.13
N THR A 158 -11.60 9.25 -4.67
CA THR A 158 -10.52 8.39 -5.18
C THR A 158 -9.36 8.43 -4.20
N LEU A 159 -8.93 7.24 -3.76
CA LEU A 159 -7.69 7.06 -3.02
C LEU A 159 -6.65 6.49 -3.98
N THR A 160 -5.53 7.20 -4.13
CA THR A 160 -4.40 6.75 -4.94
C THR A 160 -3.24 6.42 -4.03
N VAL A 161 -2.69 5.22 -4.18
CA VAL A 161 -1.54 4.74 -3.42
C VAL A 161 -0.36 4.58 -4.35
N SER A 162 0.81 5.08 -3.95
CA SER A 162 2.06 4.89 -4.66
C SER A 162 3.21 4.63 -3.69
N ILE A 163 4.28 4.04 -4.18
CA ILE A 163 5.52 3.84 -3.42
C ILE A 163 6.61 4.62 -4.14
N ALA A 164 7.35 5.44 -3.39
CA ALA A 164 8.49 6.17 -3.91
C ALA A 164 9.65 6.14 -2.89
N PRO A 165 10.90 6.29 -3.34
CA PRO A 165 12.02 6.50 -2.43
C PRO A 165 11.78 7.75 -1.57
N ALA A 166 12.27 7.72 -0.33
CA ALA A 166 12.29 8.89 0.54
C ALA A 166 13.00 10.03 -0.19
N THR A 167 12.31 11.14 -0.38
CA THR A 167 12.90 12.36 -0.91
C THR A 167 13.73 12.98 0.21
N ILE A 168 15.06 12.98 0.05
CA ILE A 168 16.03 13.55 1.00
C ILE A 168 16.23 15.02 0.67
#